data_AF-W8Y4M8-F1
#
_entry.id   AF-W8Y4M8-F1
#
_cell.length_a   1.000
_cell.length_b   1.000
_cell.length_c   1.000
_cell.angle_alpha   90.00
_cell.angle_beta   90.00
_cell.angle_gamma   90.00
#
_symmetry.space_group_name_H-M   'P 1'
#
loop_
_entity.id
_entity.type
_entity.pdbx_description
1 polymer ?
#
loop_
_entity_poly.entity_id
_entity_poly.type
_entity_poly.pdbx_seq_one_letter_code
_entity_poly.pdbx_strand_id
1 'polypeptide(L)'
;MEVTLSRRRKGVWIGLVFLIMLPNYLLYALPIVPVAPKEVVLGSLLDCMFVIPIITYFFIIRKRYSLTYIVPVVIAGYIFARFIIPSDYLQAFSFISYIIVAAEIAFVGLELFLLYKIVRVLPKIIKKYKEYRRENYSFSYAIDAAFDATMKRSKLVDVILTECKLIYYAFLSWREKVPTGKSVYSYHKKTGAIGVYIMIIHATIIESIGFHYLLHQWNPVIA
;
A
#
# COMPACT_ATOMS: atom_id res chain seq x y z
N MET A 1 0.22 -12.40 -5.69
CA MET A 1 1.67 -12.59 -5.56
C MET A 1 2.14 -11.97 -4.26
N GLU A 2 2.26 -12.76 -3.20
CA GLU A 2 3.08 -12.35 -2.07
C GLU A 2 4.52 -12.27 -2.57
N VAL A 3 4.96 -11.06 -2.88
CA VAL A 3 6.35 -10.88 -3.24
C VAL A 3 7.12 -11.09 -1.93
N THR A 4 7.73 -12.26 -1.77
CA THR A 4 8.52 -12.62 -0.58
C THR A 4 9.88 -11.92 -0.66
N LEU A 5 10.32 -11.34 0.45
CA LEU A 5 11.59 -10.60 0.50
C LEU A 5 12.72 -11.61 0.30
N SER A 6 13.54 -11.42 -0.74
CA SER A 6 14.71 -12.26 -1.01
C SER A 6 15.53 -12.38 0.26
N ARG A 7 15.76 -13.62 0.71
CA ARG A 7 16.52 -13.95 1.94
C ARG A 7 17.88 -13.25 1.95
N ARG A 8 18.49 -13.11 0.76
CA ARG A 8 19.76 -12.39 0.55
C ARG A 8 19.65 -10.89 0.85
N ARG A 9 18.60 -10.20 0.36
CA ARG A 9 18.40 -8.76 0.63
C ARG A 9 18.08 -8.47 2.09
N LYS A 10 17.30 -9.33 2.73
CA LYS A 10 17.07 -9.28 4.18
C LYS A 10 18.37 -9.42 4.96
N GLY A 11 19.19 -10.42 4.63
CA GLY A 11 20.49 -10.62 5.27
C GLY A 11 21.43 -9.41 5.12
N VAL A 12 21.51 -8.84 3.92
CA VAL A 12 22.32 -7.63 3.67
C VAL A 12 21.80 -6.43 4.45
N TRP A 13 20.48 -6.23 4.50
CA TRP A 13 19.87 -5.16 5.29
C TRP A 13 20.16 -5.32 6.78
N ILE A 14 19.97 -6.52 7.36
CA ILE A 14 20.30 -6.81 8.77
C ILE A 14 21.78 -6.55 9.04
N GLY A 15 22.67 -7.02 8.15
CA GLY A 15 24.11 -6.82 8.29
C GLY A 15 24.51 -5.34 8.29
N LEU A 16 23.94 -4.53 7.39
CA LEU A 16 24.22 -3.09 7.32
C LEU A 16 23.67 -2.34 8.53
N VAL A 17 22.45 -2.65 8.98
CA VAL A 17 21.89 -2.04 10.19
C VAL A 17 22.76 -2.41 11.40
N PHE A 18 23.17 -3.67 11.53
CA PHE A 18 24.05 -4.11 12.61
C PHE A 18 25.42 -3.42 12.57
N LEU A 19 25.98 -3.25 11.37
CA LEU A 19 27.26 -2.56 11.16
C LEU A 19 27.21 -1.08 11.60
N ILE A 20 26.06 -0.42 11.52
CA ILE A 20 25.86 0.97 11.96
C ILE A 20 25.53 1.02 13.46
N MET A 21 24.73 0.08 13.95
CA MET A 21 24.30 0.06 15.36
C MET A 21 25.43 -0.35 16.31
N LEU A 22 26.26 -1.31 15.93
CA LEU A 22 27.29 -1.87 16.81
C LEU A 22 28.34 -0.82 17.23
N PRO A 23 28.94 -0.03 16.31
CA PRO A 23 29.89 1.01 16.70
C PRO A 23 29.23 2.11 17.54
N ASN A 24 28.01 2.52 17.17
CA ASN A 24 27.24 3.51 17.93
C ASN A 24 26.96 3.03 19.36
N TYR A 25 26.61 1.75 19.56
CA TYR A 25 26.44 1.18 20.89
C TYR A 25 27.75 1.12 21.68
N LEU A 26 28.83 0.60 21.06
CA LEU A 26 30.13 0.44 21.71
C LEU A 26 30.73 1.78 22.14
N LEU A 27 30.46 2.86 21.40
CA LEU A 27 30.92 4.21 21.71
C LEU A 27 30.40 4.73 23.06
N TYR A 28 29.18 4.35 23.45
CA TYR A 28 28.59 4.74 24.74
C TYR A 28 28.74 3.67 25.83
N ALA A 29 28.91 2.40 25.44
CA ALA A 29 29.07 1.29 26.38
C ALA A 29 30.50 1.15 26.92
N LEU A 30 31.51 1.53 26.14
CA LEU A 30 32.92 1.43 26.54
C LEU A 30 33.43 2.78 27.06
N PRO A 31 34.23 2.79 28.16
CA PRO A 31 34.82 4.01 28.72
C PRO A 31 36.04 4.49 27.90
N ILE A 32 35.96 4.44 26.58
CA ILE A 32 37.05 4.83 25.66
C ILE A 32 37.14 6.37 25.56
N VAL A 33 36.00 7.06 25.67
CA VAL A 33 35.93 8.51 25.60
C VAL A 33 35.32 9.05 26.90
N PRO A 34 36.03 9.89 27.67
CA PRO A 34 35.57 10.36 28.98
C PRO A 34 34.34 11.28 28.89
N VAL A 35 34.19 12.03 27.80
CA VAL A 35 33.00 12.84 27.49
C VAL A 35 32.78 12.82 25.98
N ALA A 36 31.63 12.34 25.52
CA ALA A 36 31.31 12.34 24.09
C ALA A 36 31.06 13.78 23.62
N PRO A 37 31.77 14.27 22.58
CA PRO A 37 31.51 15.60 22.03
C PRO A 37 30.12 15.65 21.38
N LYS A 38 29.52 16.85 21.34
CA LYS A 38 28.13 17.04 20.89
C LYS A 38 27.93 16.59 19.44
N GLU A 39 28.96 16.73 18.62
CA GLU A 39 28.99 16.37 17.21
C GLU A 39 28.86 14.85 17.01
N VAL A 40 29.47 14.05 17.90
CA VAL A 40 29.39 12.58 17.86
C VAL A 40 28.00 12.11 18.26
N VAL A 41 27.38 12.74 19.27
CA VAL A 41 25.99 12.47 19.67
C VAL A 41 25.01 12.78 18.54
N LEU A 42 25.23 13.91 17.84
CA LEU A 42 24.43 14.29 16.69
C LEU A 42 24.63 13.29 15.53
N GLY A 43 25.86 12.83 15.30
CA GLY A 43 26.15 11.76 14.33
C GLY A 43 25.38 10.47 14.63
N SER A 44 25.43 9.98 15.86
CA SER A 44 24.69 8.78 16.30
C SER A 44 23.16 8.94 16.13
N LEU A 45 22.63 10.14 16.40
CA LEU A 45 21.22 10.46 16.18
C LEU A 45 20.86 10.45 14.69
N LEU A 46 21.70 11.04 13.83
CA LEU A 46 21.49 11.04 12.38
C LEU A 46 21.57 9.64 11.78
N ASP A 47 22.50 8.82 12.25
CA ASP A 47 22.63 7.42 11.83
C ASP A 47 21.33 6.65 12.12
N CYS A 48 20.80 6.80 13.33
CA CYS A 48 19.57 6.12 13.75
C CYS A 48 18.31 6.67 13.06
N MET A 49 18.21 7.99 12.88
CA MET A 49 17.00 8.66 12.37
C MET A 49 16.94 8.83 10.85
N PHE A 50 18.06 8.80 10.14
CA PHE A 50 18.09 9.03 8.70
C PHE A 50 18.80 7.91 7.94
N VAL A 51 20.01 7.51 8.37
CA VAL A 51 20.79 6.50 7.62
C VAL A 51 20.08 5.15 7.62
N ILE A 52 19.59 4.70 8.77
CA ILE A 52 18.83 3.45 8.88
C ILE A 52 17.52 3.49 8.08
N PRO A 53 16.68 4.54 8.17
CA PRO A 53 15.51 4.68 7.29
C PRO A 53 15.84 4.72 5.80
N ILE A 54 16.94 5.36 5.38
CA ILE A 54 17.38 5.39 3.97
C ILE A 54 17.78 3.98 3.50
N ILE A 55 18.59 3.27 4.29
CA ILE A 55 18.98 1.89 3.97
C ILE A 55 17.74 0.99 3.91
N THR A 56 16.83 1.14 4.86
CA THR A 56 15.54 0.43 4.87
C THR A 56 14.69 0.78 3.66
N TYR A 57 14.72 2.05 3.23
CA TYR A 57 14.03 2.48 2.03
C TYR A 57 14.56 1.77 0.78
N PHE A 58 15.88 1.77 0.56
CA PHE A 58 16.47 1.17 -0.64
C PHE A 58 16.32 -0.35 -0.70
N PHE A 59 16.50 -1.05 0.42
CA PHE A 59 16.52 -2.51 0.45
C PHE A 59 15.13 -3.14 0.61
N ILE A 60 14.22 -2.48 1.33
CA ILE A 60 12.90 -3.02 1.67
C ILE A 60 11.77 -2.23 0.97
N ILE A 61 11.67 -0.92 1.19
CA ILE A 61 10.45 -0.15 0.87
C ILE A 61 10.32 0.17 -0.63
N ARG A 62 11.39 0.66 -1.29
CA ARG A 62 11.40 1.29 -2.64
C ARG A 62 10.63 0.53 -3.73
N LYS A 63 10.54 -0.80 -3.66
CA LYS A 63 9.91 -1.62 -4.71
C LYS A 63 8.67 -2.38 -4.24
N ARG A 64 8.25 -2.21 -2.98
CA ARG A 64 7.37 -3.18 -2.31
C ARG A 64 6.34 -2.54 -1.39
N TYR A 65 6.70 -1.45 -0.73
CA TYR A 65 5.87 -0.80 0.27
C TYR A 65 5.69 0.67 -0.09
N SER A 66 4.59 1.26 0.37
CA SER A 66 4.35 2.70 0.25
C SER A 66 5.42 3.48 1.02
N LEU A 67 5.73 4.70 0.57
CA LEU A 67 6.62 5.62 1.27
C LEU A 67 6.17 5.91 2.72
N THR A 68 4.90 5.67 3.03
CA THR A 68 4.34 5.79 4.39
C THR A 68 5.04 4.89 5.41
N TYR A 69 5.61 3.75 4.99
CA TYR A 69 6.35 2.84 5.88
C TYR A 69 7.72 3.38 6.33
N ILE A 70 8.20 4.50 5.79
CA ILE A 70 9.42 5.15 6.29
C ILE A 70 9.18 5.74 7.69
N VAL A 71 7.98 6.29 7.93
CA VAL A 71 7.61 6.97 9.18
C VAL A 71 7.80 6.06 10.40
N PRO A 72 7.24 4.83 10.47
CA PRO A 72 7.46 3.95 11.61
C PRO A 72 8.92 3.52 11.77
N VAL A 73 9.70 3.45 10.69
CA VAL A 73 11.13 3.12 10.74
C VAL A 73 11.94 4.26 11.37
N VAL A 74 11.61 5.51 11.05
CA VAL A 74 12.21 6.70 11.68
C VAL A 74 11.88 6.74 13.17
N ILE A 75 10.63 6.46 13.56
CA ILE A 75 10.21 6.40 14.97
C ILE A 75 10.97 5.30 15.71
N ALA A 76 11.05 4.09 15.14
CA ALA A 76 11.81 2.99 15.73
C ALA A 76 13.30 3.33 15.89
N GLY A 77 13.89 3.99 14.88
CA GLY A 77 15.27 4.48 14.94
C GLY A 77 15.48 5.50 16.07
N TYR A 78 14.56 6.44 16.26
CA TYR A 78 14.62 7.41 17.34
C TYR A 78 14.46 6.78 18.74
N ILE A 79 13.51 5.85 18.91
CA ILE A 79 13.33 5.11 20.17
C ILE A 79 14.61 4.35 20.52
N PHE A 80 15.24 3.72 19.53
CA PHE A 80 16.48 2.98 19.72
C PHE A 80 17.66 3.91 20.07
N ALA A 81 17.76 5.07 19.42
CA ALA A 81 18.78 6.07 19.76
C ALA A 81 18.66 6.53 21.22
N ARG A 82 17.42 6.69 21.73
CA ARG A 82 17.16 7.05 23.13
C ARG A 82 17.53 5.95 24.13
N PHE A 83 17.55 4.68 23.70
CA PHE A 83 17.98 3.56 24.52
C PHE A 83 19.51 3.47 24.60
N ILE A 84 20.21 3.83 23.52
CA ILE A 84 21.68 3.78 23.46
C ILE A 84 22.35 5.01 24.08
N ILE A 85 21.82 6.21 23.79
CA ILE A 85 22.46 7.47 24.17
C ILE A 85 22.03 7.85 25.60
N PRO A 86 22.98 8.08 26.53
CA PRO A 86 22.65 8.53 27.89
C PRO A 86 21.84 9.83 27.90
N SER A 87 20.89 9.94 28.82
CA SER A 87 19.91 11.04 28.88
C SER A 87 20.53 12.44 28.97
N ASP A 88 21.72 12.55 29.57
CA ASP A 88 22.41 13.83 29.77
C ASP A 88 22.82 14.48 28.44
N TYR A 89 23.17 13.66 27.44
CA TYR A 89 23.50 14.13 26.10
C TYR A 89 22.26 14.48 25.27
N LEU A 90 21.12 13.84 25.55
CA LEU A 90 19.87 14.06 24.81
C LEU A 90 19.13 15.33 25.22
N GLN A 91 19.40 15.89 26.40
CA GLN A 91 18.77 17.15 26.84
C GLN A 91 19.04 18.30 25.87
N ALA A 92 20.26 18.35 25.32
CA ALA A 92 20.65 19.35 24.32
C ALA A 92 19.89 19.23 22.99
N PHE A 93 19.27 18.07 22.72
CA PHE A 93 18.55 17.75 21.48
C PHE A 93 17.06 17.47 21.68
N SER A 94 16.50 17.89 22.82
CA SER A 94 15.07 17.73 23.14
C SER A 94 14.13 18.26 22.06
N PHE A 95 14.54 19.28 21.28
CA PHE A 95 13.80 19.81 20.12
C PHE A 95 13.50 18.77 19.03
N ILE A 96 14.36 17.75 18.85
CA ILE A 96 14.17 16.69 17.86
C ILE A 96 12.92 15.87 18.17
N SER A 97 12.65 15.60 19.44
CA SER A 97 11.45 14.88 19.86
C SER A 97 10.18 15.63 19.45
N TYR A 98 10.16 16.96 19.61
CA TYR A 98 9.02 17.79 19.23
C TYR A 98 8.82 17.82 17.72
N ILE A 99 9.90 17.85 16.93
CA ILE A 99 9.80 17.79 15.46
C ILE A 99 9.17 16.46 15.01
N ILE A 100 9.59 15.32 15.58
CA ILE A 100 9.05 14.01 15.21
C ILE A 100 7.55 13.95 15.51
N VAL A 101 7.15 14.36 16.71
CA VAL A 101 5.74 14.39 17.12
C VAL A 101 4.92 15.34 16.23
N ALA A 102 5.46 16.53 15.92
CA ALA A 102 4.78 17.48 15.04
C ALA A 102 4.62 16.92 13.61
N ALA A 103 5.63 16.24 13.08
CA ALA A 103 5.59 15.60 11.76
C ALA A 103 4.55 14.47 11.73
N GLU A 104 4.43 13.68 12.80
CA GLU A 104 3.44 12.62 12.93
C GLU A 104 2.02 13.20 12.97
N ILE A 105 1.78 14.23 13.80
CA ILE A 105 0.48 14.93 13.86
C ILE A 105 0.11 15.50 12.49
N ALA A 106 1.06 16.12 11.79
CA ALA A 106 0.83 16.65 10.45
C ALA A 106 0.48 15.56 9.44
N PHE A 107 1.16 14.41 9.50
CA PHE A 107 0.90 13.28 8.63
C PHE A 107 -0.49 12.67 8.88
N VAL A 108 -0.85 12.42 10.14
CA VAL A 108 -2.18 11.94 10.52
C VAL A 108 -3.26 12.96 10.11
N GLY A 109 -2.99 14.26 10.29
CA GLY A 109 -3.88 15.33 9.85
C GLY A 109 -4.14 15.32 8.34
N LEU A 110 -3.12 15.04 7.54
CA LEU A 110 -3.23 14.90 6.08
C LEU A 110 -4.11 13.69 5.71
N GLU A 111 -3.88 12.52 6.32
CA GLU A 111 -4.69 11.33 6.07
C GLU A 111 -6.17 11.56 6.42
N LEU A 112 -6.44 12.16 7.58
CA LEU A 112 -7.79 12.53 8.00
C LEU A 112 -8.43 13.54 7.05
N PHE A 113 -7.66 14.50 6.53
CA PHE A 113 -8.14 15.47 5.55
C PHE A 113 -8.52 14.81 4.22
N LEU A 114 -7.72 13.86 3.73
CA LEU A 114 -8.05 13.08 2.53
C LEU A 114 -9.30 12.22 2.73
N LEU A 115 -9.39 11.53 3.88
CA LEU A 115 -10.57 10.75 4.25
C LEU A 115 -11.81 11.65 4.30
N TYR A 116 -11.72 12.81 4.94
CA TYR A 116 -12.80 13.79 5.02
C TYR A 116 -13.27 14.23 3.63
N LYS A 117 -12.36 14.51 2.69
CA LYS A 117 -12.73 14.85 1.30
C LYS A 117 -13.50 13.72 0.63
N ILE A 118 -13.06 12.48 0.78
CA ILE A 118 -13.74 11.30 0.20
C ILE A 118 -15.14 11.17 0.80
N VAL A 119 -15.24 11.17 2.14
CA VAL A 119 -16.51 11.02 2.86
C VAL A 119 -17.49 12.16 2.54
N ARG A 120 -17.01 13.37 2.26
CA ARG A 120 -17.87 14.50 1.89
C ARG A 120 -18.42 14.40 0.46
N VAL A 121 -17.65 13.80 -0.46
CA VAL A 121 -18.03 13.71 -1.88
C VAL A 121 -18.84 12.44 -2.17
N LEU A 122 -18.53 11.34 -1.49
CA LEU A 122 -19.16 10.03 -1.71
C LEU A 122 -20.70 10.05 -1.63
N PRO A 123 -21.35 10.71 -0.65
CA PRO A 123 -22.81 10.79 -0.60
C PRO A 123 -23.42 11.49 -1.83
N LYS A 124 -22.73 12.49 -2.40
CA LYS A 124 -23.17 13.19 -3.61
C LYS A 124 -23.13 12.25 -4.82
N ILE A 125 -22.05 11.49 -4.96
CA ILE A 125 -21.90 10.47 -6.00
C ILE A 125 -23.01 9.43 -5.87
N ILE A 126 -23.26 8.91 -4.65
CA ILE A 126 -24.30 7.90 -4.42
C ILE A 126 -25.68 8.45 -4.78
N LYS A 127 -25.99 9.72 -4.44
CA LYS A 127 -27.25 10.36 -4.80
C LYS A 127 -27.40 10.44 -6.33
N LYS A 128 -26.37 10.94 -7.03
CA LYS A 128 -26.39 11.05 -8.50
C LYS A 128 -26.43 9.69 -9.21
N TYR A 129 -25.70 8.71 -8.69
CA TYR A 129 -25.78 7.33 -9.16
C TYR A 129 -27.20 6.79 -9.06
N LYS A 130 -27.88 6.96 -7.92
CA LYS A 130 -29.28 6.50 -7.77
C LYS A 130 -30.25 7.20 -8.73
N GLU A 131 -30.01 8.47 -9.05
CA GLU A 131 -30.76 9.25 -10.06
C GLU A 131 -30.57 8.64 -11.45
N TYR A 132 -29.33 8.55 -11.93
CA TYR A 132 -29.02 7.99 -13.25
C TYR A 132 -29.38 6.50 -13.39
N ARG A 133 -29.32 5.74 -12.29
CA ARG A 133 -29.72 4.33 -12.26
C ARG A 133 -31.22 4.12 -12.44
N ARG A 134 -32.05 5.12 -12.11
CA ARG A 134 -33.50 5.08 -12.37
C ARG A 134 -33.82 5.34 -13.83
N GLU A 135 -33.04 6.20 -14.48
CA GLU A 135 -33.20 6.55 -15.89
C GLU A 135 -32.59 5.49 -16.82
N ASN A 136 -31.47 4.89 -16.42
CA ASN A 136 -30.72 3.94 -17.22
C ASN A 136 -30.43 2.64 -16.46
N TYR A 137 -30.72 1.49 -17.10
CA TYR A 137 -30.51 0.16 -16.52
C TYR A 137 -29.03 -0.29 -16.50
N SER A 138 -28.10 0.44 -17.12
CA SER A 138 -26.67 0.06 -17.18
C SER A 138 -25.88 0.62 -16.00
N PHE A 139 -25.17 -0.26 -15.28
CA PHE A 139 -24.38 0.13 -14.10
C PHE A 139 -23.19 0.99 -14.52
N SER A 140 -22.46 0.53 -15.54
CA SER A 140 -21.30 1.24 -16.06
C SER A 140 -21.64 2.67 -16.47
N TYR A 141 -22.77 2.86 -17.16
CA TYR A 141 -23.20 4.20 -17.56
C TYR A 141 -23.56 5.06 -16.35
N ALA A 142 -24.38 4.53 -15.43
CA ALA A 142 -24.85 5.30 -14.27
C ALA A 142 -23.70 5.73 -13.35
N ILE A 143 -22.67 4.90 -13.17
CA ILE A 143 -21.51 5.26 -12.35
C ILE A 143 -20.58 6.26 -13.06
N ASP A 144 -20.36 6.14 -14.38
CA ASP A 144 -19.60 7.14 -15.14
C ASP A 144 -20.29 8.52 -15.06
N ALA A 145 -21.58 8.57 -15.36
CA ALA A 145 -22.36 9.81 -15.31
C ALA A 145 -22.39 10.44 -13.91
N ALA A 146 -22.48 9.61 -12.85
CA ALA A 146 -22.46 10.12 -11.47
C ALA A 146 -21.13 10.78 -11.10
N PHE A 147 -20.00 10.21 -11.55
CA PHE A 147 -18.68 10.79 -11.32
C PHE A 147 -18.47 12.05 -12.16
N ASP A 148 -18.84 12.03 -13.45
CA ASP A 148 -18.72 13.18 -14.35
C ASP A 148 -19.56 14.39 -13.88
N ALA A 149 -20.73 14.14 -13.28
CA ALA A 149 -21.58 15.16 -12.70
C ALA A 149 -21.06 15.73 -11.36
N THR A 150 -20.20 14.98 -10.64
CA THR A 150 -19.75 15.35 -9.29
C THR A 150 -18.34 15.93 -9.28
N MET A 151 -17.48 15.53 -10.20
CA MET A 151 -16.07 15.95 -10.24
C MET A 151 -15.49 15.93 -11.65
N LYS A 152 -14.42 16.70 -11.86
CA LYS A 152 -13.69 16.69 -13.12
C LYS A 152 -12.98 15.35 -13.34
N ARG A 153 -13.11 14.81 -14.55
CA ARG A 153 -12.43 13.58 -14.95
C ARG A 153 -10.91 13.77 -14.94
N SER A 154 -10.23 12.89 -14.21
CA SER A 154 -8.76 12.80 -14.16
C SER A 154 -8.34 11.35 -14.28
N LYS A 155 -7.07 11.09 -14.65
CA LYS A 155 -6.57 9.71 -14.81
C LYS A 155 -6.75 8.84 -13.56
N LEU A 156 -6.63 9.43 -12.37
CA LEU A 156 -6.86 8.71 -11.12
C LEU A 156 -8.33 8.32 -10.96
N VAL A 157 -9.25 9.20 -11.34
CA VAL A 157 -10.70 8.92 -11.33
C VAL A 157 -11.04 7.83 -12.33
N ASP A 158 -10.42 7.83 -13.52
CA ASP A 158 -10.59 6.76 -14.52
C ASP A 158 -10.16 5.39 -13.98
N VAL A 159 -9.00 5.32 -13.35
CA VAL A 159 -8.50 4.08 -12.73
C VAL A 159 -9.48 3.61 -11.65
N ILE A 160 -9.88 4.49 -10.73
CA ILE A 160 -10.83 4.16 -9.66
C ILE A 160 -12.15 3.65 -10.25
N LEU A 161 -12.67 4.29 -11.30
CA LEU A 161 -13.91 3.88 -11.96
C LEU A 161 -13.80 2.51 -12.61
N THR A 162 -12.69 2.21 -13.29
CA THR A 162 -12.45 0.90 -13.88
C THR A 162 -12.38 -0.17 -12.79
N GLU A 163 -11.67 0.07 -11.69
CA GLU A 163 -11.61 -0.84 -10.55
C GLU A 163 -12.99 -1.06 -9.92
N CYS A 164 -13.78 0.00 -9.72
CA CYS A 164 -15.15 -0.10 -9.22
C CYS A 164 -16.03 -0.95 -10.13
N LYS A 165 -15.91 -0.80 -11.46
CA LYS A 165 -16.65 -1.61 -12.43
C LYS A 165 -16.22 -3.07 -12.40
N LEU A 166 -14.92 -3.33 -12.34
CA LEU A 166 -14.38 -4.68 -12.23
C LEU A 166 -14.93 -5.39 -10.99
N ILE A 167 -14.83 -4.75 -9.81
CA ILE A 167 -15.34 -5.32 -8.56
C ILE A 167 -16.84 -5.57 -8.63
N TYR A 168 -17.61 -4.62 -9.18
CA TYR A 168 -19.04 -4.80 -9.33
C TYR A 168 -19.38 -5.99 -10.24
N TYR A 169 -18.77 -6.08 -11.42
CA TYR A 169 -19.07 -7.16 -12.36
C TYR A 169 -18.57 -8.52 -11.89
N ALA A 170 -17.43 -8.59 -11.19
CA ALA A 170 -16.88 -9.81 -10.65
C ALA A 170 -17.68 -10.38 -9.46
N PHE A 171 -18.15 -9.52 -8.54
CA PHE A 171 -18.69 -9.99 -7.26
C PHE A 171 -20.13 -9.59 -6.95
N LEU A 172 -20.66 -8.52 -7.56
CA LEU A 172 -21.94 -7.93 -7.17
C LEU A 172 -23.02 -8.03 -8.26
N SER A 173 -22.63 -8.24 -9.52
CA SER A 173 -23.54 -8.30 -10.68
C SER A 173 -24.53 -9.47 -10.63
N TRP A 174 -24.18 -10.57 -9.97
CA TRP A 174 -25.02 -11.78 -9.84
C TRP A 174 -26.39 -11.56 -9.16
N ARG A 175 -26.54 -10.47 -8.39
CA ARG A 175 -27.78 -10.09 -7.70
C ARG A 175 -28.64 -9.13 -8.51
N GLU A 176 -28.15 -8.70 -9.67
CA GLU A 176 -28.84 -7.70 -10.48
C GLU A 176 -30.06 -8.31 -11.18
N LYS A 177 -31.19 -7.59 -11.13
CA LYS A 177 -32.42 -8.05 -11.78
C LYS A 177 -32.34 -7.76 -13.28
N VAL A 178 -32.64 -8.78 -14.09
CA VAL A 178 -32.73 -8.61 -15.55
C VAL A 178 -33.93 -7.71 -15.87
N PRO A 179 -33.76 -6.62 -16.65
CA PRO A 179 -34.87 -5.78 -17.07
C PRO A 179 -35.91 -6.57 -17.86
N THR A 180 -37.19 -6.28 -17.63
CA THR A 180 -38.31 -6.89 -18.38
C THR A 180 -39.04 -5.81 -19.16
N GLY A 181 -39.28 -6.03 -20.45
CA GLY A 181 -39.94 -5.06 -21.32
C GLY A 181 -40.04 -5.56 -22.76
N LYS A 182 -40.95 -4.96 -23.54
CA LYS A 182 -41.18 -5.35 -24.95
C LYS A 182 -39.98 -5.05 -25.87
N SER A 183 -39.10 -4.11 -25.46
CA SER A 183 -37.91 -3.68 -26.19
C SER A 183 -36.59 -4.18 -25.55
N VAL A 184 -36.65 -5.19 -24.68
CA VAL A 184 -35.48 -5.78 -24.04
C VAL A 184 -35.16 -7.12 -24.70
N TYR A 185 -33.91 -7.28 -25.14
CA TYR A 185 -33.42 -8.48 -25.80
C TYR A 185 -32.16 -9.00 -25.10
N SER A 186 -32.01 -10.32 -25.01
CA SER A 186 -30.79 -10.95 -24.50
C SER A 186 -29.87 -11.36 -25.65
N TYR A 187 -28.62 -10.95 -25.61
CA TYR A 187 -27.64 -11.29 -26.65
C TYR A 187 -27.22 -12.77 -26.64
N HIS A 188 -26.91 -13.33 -25.46
CA HIS A 188 -26.23 -14.63 -25.36
C HIS A 188 -27.08 -15.79 -24.83
N LYS A 189 -28.35 -15.57 -24.48
CA LYS A 189 -29.20 -16.58 -23.81
C LYS A 189 -29.53 -17.79 -24.70
N LYS A 190 -29.66 -17.58 -26.02
CA LYS A 190 -29.95 -18.64 -27.02
C LYS A 190 -28.78 -18.86 -27.98
N THR A 191 -27.55 -18.69 -27.50
CA THR A 191 -26.33 -18.87 -28.31
C THR A 191 -25.42 -19.91 -27.67
N GLY A 192 -24.53 -20.51 -28.46
CA GLY A 192 -23.49 -21.42 -27.94
C GLY A 192 -22.41 -20.73 -27.09
N ALA A 193 -22.46 -19.40 -26.93
CA ALA A 193 -21.44 -18.62 -26.22
C ALA A 193 -21.25 -19.08 -24.77
N ILE A 194 -22.34 -19.46 -24.07
CA ILE A 194 -22.26 -19.97 -22.70
C ILE A 194 -21.42 -21.26 -22.66
N GLY A 195 -21.61 -22.17 -23.61
CA GLY A 195 -20.82 -23.40 -23.73
C GLY A 195 -19.35 -23.11 -24.00
N VAL A 196 -19.05 -22.16 -24.89
CA VAL A 196 -17.68 -21.71 -25.18
C VAL A 196 -17.02 -21.12 -23.93
N TYR A 197 -17.72 -20.26 -23.18
CA TYR A 197 -17.18 -19.69 -21.93
C TYR A 197 -16.91 -20.77 -20.88
N ILE A 198 -17.82 -21.72 -20.71
CA ILE A 198 -17.62 -22.87 -19.81
C ILE A 198 -16.39 -23.67 -20.26
N MET A 199 -16.26 -23.97 -21.56
CA MET A 199 -15.11 -24.68 -22.11
C MET A 199 -13.80 -23.95 -21.83
N ILE A 200 -13.72 -22.64 -22.10
CA ILE A 200 -12.53 -21.83 -21.86
C ILE A 200 -12.18 -21.81 -20.36
N ILE A 201 -13.16 -21.60 -19.47
CA ILE A 201 -12.93 -21.62 -18.02
C ILE A 201 -12.36 -22.96 -17.57
N HIS A 202 -12.93 -24.07 -18.02
CA HIS A 202 -12.43 -25.41 -17.69
C HIS A 202 -11.03 -25.66 -18.27
N ALA A 203 -10.80 -25.29 -19.52
CA ALA A 203 -9.50 -25.41 -20.16
C ALA A 203 -8.42 -24.65 -19.37
N THR A 204 -8.68 -23.39 -18.98
CA THR A 204 -7.77 -22.59 -18.17
C THR A 204 -7.48 -23.23 -16.81
N ILE A 205 -8.49 -23.81 -16.13
CA ILE A 205 -8.29 -24.47 -14.84
C ILE A 205 -7.41 -25.72 -15.00
N ILE A 206 -7.74 -26.59 -15.95
CA ILE A 206 -7.00 -27.83 -16.22
C ILE A 206 -5.56 -27.50 -16.63
N GLU A 207 -5.39 -26.55 -17.55
CA GLU A 207 -4.10 -26.05 -18.00
C GLU A 207 -3.29 -25.49 -16.82
N SER A 208 -3.89 -24.63 -15.99
CA SER A 208 -3.22 -24.06 -14.82
C SER A 208 -2.75 -25.12 -13.83
N ILE A 209 -3.58 -26.12 -13.53
CA ILE A 209 -3.21 -27.24 -12.65
C ILE A 209 -2.08 -28.07 -13.27
N GLY A 210 -2.19 -28.38 -14.57
CA GLY A 210 -1.17 -29.13 -15.30
C GLY A 210 0.18 -28.40 -15.31
N PHE A 211 0.19 -27.11 -15.61
CA PHE A 211 1.39 -26.28 -15.56
C PHE A 211 1.95 -26.16 -14.15
N HIS A 212 1.11 -25.97 -13.12
CA HIS A 212 1.58 -25.91 -11.75
C HIS A 212 2.28 -27.22 -11.34
N TYR A 213 1.70 -28.38 -11.67
CA TYR A 213 2.31 -29.68 -11.38
C TYR A 213 3.61 -29.91 -12.16
N LEU A 214 3.65 -29.55 -13.44
CA LEU A 214 4.85 -29.63 -14.29
C LEU A 214 5.98 -28.75 -13.73
N LEU A 215 5.68 -27.49 -13.37
CA LEU A 215 6.66 -26.59 -12.76
C LEU A 215 7.13 -27.12 -11.41
N HIS A 216 6.24 -27.74 -10.62
CA HIS A 216 6.58 -28.30 -9.31
C HIS A 216 7.55 -29.47 -9.44
N GLN A 217 7.39 -30.32 -10.47
CA GLN A 217 8.34 -31.40 -10.76
C GLN A 217 9.70 -30.88 -11.20
N TRP A 218 9.76 -29.80 -11.98
CA TRP A 218 11.02 -29.24 -12.44
C TRP A 218 11.76 -28.54 -11.30
N ASN A 219 11.10 -27.63 -10.60
CA ASN A 219 11.65 -26.95 -9.45
C ASN A 219 10.51 -26.46 -8.54
N PRO A 220 10.36 -27.00 -7.33
CA PRO A 220 9.30 -26.62 -6.40
C PRO A 220 9.26 -25.12 -6.05
N VAL A 221 10.36 -24.39 -6.29
CA VAL A 221 10.45 -22.94 -6.05
C VAL A 221 9.76 -22.12 -7.15
N ILE A 222 9.57 -22.69 -8.35
CA ILE A 222 9.05 -21.98 -9.54
C ILE A 222 7.54 -22.21 -9.73
N ALA A 223 6.99 -23.28 -9.15
CA ALA A 223 5.59 -23.65 -9.20
C ALA A 223 4.68 -22.76 -8.34
#